data_AF-A0AAT9GQC4-F1
#
_entry.id   AF-A0AAT9GQC4-F1
#
_cell.length_a   1.000
_cell.length_b   1.000
_cell.length_c   1.000
_cell.angle_alpha   90.00
_cell.angle_beta   90.00
_cell.angle_gamma   90.00
#
_symmetry.space_group_name_H-M   'P 1'
#
loop_
_entity.id
_entity.type
_entity.pdbx_description
1 polymer ?
#
loop_
_entity_poly.entity_id
_entity_poly.type
_entity_poly.pdbx_seq_one_letter_code
_entity_poly.pdbx_strand_id
1 'polypeptide(L)'
;MKDECGCAITRKYASEFLMKRMYNRPKGKEIGDVKIDESRWFKLYFDGEKITYRSSECPIVIITLEALCEAFEEKKNLEEFIRSIKGLTINDIVSKTIKEFREIVYEKSSLYS
;
A
#
# COMPACT_ATOMS: atom_id res chain seq x y z
N MET A 1 -23.80 -4.54 -3.63
CA MET A 1 -24.39 -5.17 -2.44
C MET A 1 -24.64 -4.05 -1.43
N LYS A 2 -25.86 -3.89 -0.91
CA LYS A 2 -26.20 -2.80 0.04
C LYS A 2 -26.31 -3.35 1.46
N ASP A 3 -25.98 -2.53 2.45
CA ASP A 3 -26.23 -2.83 3.87
C ASP A 3 -27.72 -2.65 4.20
N GLU A 4 -28.17 -3.08 5.38
CA GLU A 4 -29.57 -2.97 5.85
C GLU A 4 -30.09 -1.53 5.88
N CYS A 5 -29.19 -0.54 5.95
CA CYS A 5 -29.51 0.89 5.86
C CYS A 5 -29.46 1.46 4.42
N GLY A 6 -29.21 0.64 3.40
CA GLY A 6 -29.20 1.04 1.99
C GLY A 6 -27.86 1.60 1.47
N CYS A 7 -26.84 1.70 2.33
CA CYS A 7 -25.50 2.15 1.94
C CYS A 7 -24.81 1.12 1.02
N ALA A 8 -24.13 1.59 -0.03
CA ALA A 8 -23.37 0.72 -0.92
C ALA A 8 -22.16 0.14 -0.16
N ILE A 9 -22.15 -1.19 0.04
CA ILE A 9 -20.99 -1.87 0.58
C ILE A 9 -20.00 -2.06 -0.59
N THR A 10 -19.04 -1.16 -0.69
CA THR A 10 -17.84 -1.36 -1.51
C THR A 10 -16.92 -2.34 -0.79
N ARG A 11 -17.03 -3.63 -1.13
CA ARG A 11 -16.10 -4.66 -0.66
C ARG A 11 -14.84 -4.60 -1.51
N LYS A 12 -13.69 -4.35 -0.88
CA LYS A 12 -12.38 -4.36 -1.53
C LYS A 12 -11.74 -5.73 -1.43
N TYR A 13 -11.37 -6.32 -2.56
CA TYR A 13 -10.73 -7.64 -2.64
C TYR A 13 -9.26 -7.54 -3.08
N ALA A 14 -8.44 -8.47 -2.61
CA ALA A 14 -7.03 -8.60 -3.00
C ALA A 14 -6.79 -8.56 -4.52
N SER A 15 -7.67 -9.20 -5.31
CA SER A 15 -7.60 -9.24 -6.77
C SER A 15 -7.73 -7.87 -7.43
N GLU A 16 -8.51 -6.95 -6.85
CA GLU A 16 -8.72 -5.61 -7.41
C GLU A 16 -7.42 -4.79 -7.36
N PHE A 17 -6.62 -4.96 -6.31
CA PHE A 17 -5.31 -4.31 -6.18
C PHE A 17 -4.32 -4.80 -7.24
N LEU A 18 -4.34 -6.09 -7.60
CA LEU A 18 -3.48 -6.63 -8.66
C LEU A 18 -3.82 -6.06 -10.05
N MET A 19 -5.09 -5.78 -10.33
CA MET A 19 -5.52 -5.19 -11.61
C MET A 19 -5.06 -3.73 -11.77
N LYS A 20 -5.02 -2.95 -10.68
CA LYS A 20 -4.56 -1.54 -10.70
C LYS A 20 -3.09 -1.41 -11.16
N ARG A 21 -2.23 -2.37 -10.82
CA ARG A 21 -0.79 -2.38 -11.16
C ARG A 21 -0.51 -2.40 -12.66
N MET A 22 -1.37 -3.03 -13.48
CA MET A 22 -1.11 -3.18 -14.92
C MET A 22 -1.01 -1.84 -15.67
N TYR A 23 -1.48 -0.74 -15.06
CA TYR A 23 -1.60 0.56 -15.73
C TYR A 23 -0.76 1.69 -15.12
N ASN A 24 -0.03 1.47 -14.01
CA ASN A 24 0.68 2.55 -13.32
C ASN A 24 2.21 2.41 -13.37
N ARG A 25 2.89 3.48 -13.81
CA ARG A 25 4.33 3.68 -13.65
C ARG A 25 4.59 4.57 -12.44
N PRO A 26 5.65 4.33 -11.65
CA PRO A 26 6.03 5.19 -10.54
C PRO A 26 6.33 6.61 -11.03
N LYS A 27 5.96 7.61 -10.22
CA LYS A 27 6.20 9.04 -10.47
C LYS A 27 6.82 9.69 -9.24
N GLY A 28 7.60 10.74 -9.46
CA GLY A 28 8.23 11.52 -8.40
C GLY A 28 9.64 11.03 -8.04
N LYS A 29 10.14 11.54 -6.91
CA LYS A 29 11.48 11.25 -6.39
C LYS A 29 11.46 9.98 -5.55
N GLU A 30 12.47 9.12 -5.70
CA GLU A 30 12.65 7.96 -4.83
C GLU A 30 12.87 8.42 -3.38
N ILE A 31 12.05 7.90 -2.46
CA ILE A 31 12.08 8.24 -1.04
C ILE A 31 12.54 7.08 -0.15
N GLY A 32 12.57 5.86 -0.68
CA GLY A 32 13.11 4.69 0.01
C GLY A 32 13.20 3.45 -0.86
N ASP A 33 14.11 2.55 -0.49
CA ASP A 33 14.33 1.25 -1.11
C ASP A 33 14.42 0.21 0.01
N VAL A 34 13.58 -0.81 -0.07
CA VAL A 34 13.39 -1.81 0.99
C VAL A 34 13.55 -3.19 0.42
N LYS A 35 14.39 -3.97 1.10
CA LYS A 35 14.52 -5.41 0.88
C LYS A 35 13.84 -6.15 2.03
N ILE A 36 12.71 -6.81 1.74
CA ILE A 36 11.93 -7.58 2.73
C ILE A 36 12.63 -8.91 3.03
N ASP A 37 13.12 -9.57 1.97
CA ASP A 37 13.92 -10.79 2.00
C ASP A 37 14.77 -10.90 0.73
N GLU A 38 15.39 -12.06 0.48
CA GLU A 38 16.27 -12.29 -0.67
C GLU A 38 15.60 -12.04 -2.04
N SER A 39 14.29 -12.24 -2.14
CA SER A 39 13.50 -12.21 -3.38
C SER A 39 12.47 -11.08 -3.44
N ARG A 40 12.11 -10.51 -2.28
CA ARG A 40 11.04 -9.52 -2.14
C ARG A 40 11.62 -8.16 -1.80
N TRP A 41 11.28 -7.18 -2.62
CA TRP A 41 11.74 -5.81 -2.47
C TRP A 41 10.69 -4.82 -2.97
N PHE A 42 10.77 -3.59 -2.51
CA PHE A 42 10.02 -2.48 -3.06
C PHE A 42 10.76 -1.15 -2.91
N LYS A 43 10.45 -0.21 -3.79
CA LYS A 43 10.92 1.17 -3.79
C LYS A 43 9.72 2.09 -3.72
N LEU A 44 9.80 3.14 -2.91
CA LEU A 44 8.76 4.15 -2.79
C LEU A 44 9.21 5.45 -3.47
N TYR A 45 8.24 6.12 -4.09
CA TYR A 45 8.42 7.39 -4.78
C TYR A 45 7.36 8.38 -4.31
N PHE A 46 7.74 9.65 -4.17
CA PHE A 46 6.84 10.72 -3.77
C PHE A 46 6.96 11.90 -4.72
N ASP A 47 5.83 12.41 -5.20
CA ASP A 47 5.77 13.55 -6.12
C ASP A 47 5.35 14.87 -5.43
N GLY A 48 5.13 14.84 -4.11
CA GLY A 48 4.64 15.97 -3.32
C GLY A 48 3.19 15.79 -2.85
N GLU A 49 2.42 14.91 -3.50
CA GLU A 49 1.03 14.64 -3.16
C GLU A 49 0.77 13.14 -2.92
N LYS A 50 1.33 12.29 -3.78
CA LYS A 50 1.04 10.85 -3.81
C LYS A 50 2.29 10.01 -3.62
N ILE A 51 2.09 8.86 -2.97
CA ILE A 51 3.11 7.82 -2.89
C ILE A 51 2.83 6.79 -3.96
N THR A 52 3.82 6.54 -4.81
CA THR A 52 3.81 5.43 -5.78
C THR A 52 4.95 4.48 -5.48
N TYR A 53 4.95 3.29 -6.07
CA TYR A 53 5.96 2.29 -5.77
C TYR A 53 6.42 1.48 -7.00
N ARG A 54 7.58 0.85 -6.87
CA ARG A 54 8.00 -0.33 -7.66
C ARG A 54 8.23 -1.48 -6.71
N SER A 55 8.04 -2.71 -7.17
CA SER A 55 8.27 -3.90 -6.34
C SER A 55 8.70 -5.08 -7.19
N SER A 56 9.22 -6.10 -6.50
CA SER A 56 9.26 -7.45 -7.06
C SER A 56 7.84 -7.96 -7.37
N GLU A 57 7.73 -9.02 -8.18
CA GLU A 57 6.45 -9.56 -8.63
C GLU A 57 5.73 -10.42 -7.58
N CYS A 58 5.95 -10.13 -6.30
CA CYS A 58 5.29 -10.85 -5.21
C CYS A 58 3.88 -10.29 -4.97
N PRO A 59 2.81 -11.08 -5.19
CA PRO A 59 1.43 -10.56 -5.11
C PRO A 59 1.09 -9.97 -3.75
N ILE A 60 1.54 -10.59 -2.66
CA ILE A 60 1.22 -10.14 -1.31
C ILE A 60 1.87 -8.78 -0.99
N VAL A 61 3.08 -8.53 -1.50
CA VAL A 61 3.78 -7.24 -1.35
C VAL A 61 3.02 -6.18 -2.15
N ILE A 62 2.65 -6.50 -3.39
CA ILE A 62 1.88 -5.60 -4.28
C ILE A 62 0.56 -5.21 -3.63
N ILE A 63 -0.25 -6.18 -3.20
CA ILE A 63 -1.56 -5.93 -2.58
C ILE A 63 -1.41 -5.04 -1.35
N THR A 64 -0.39 -5.32 -0.51
CA THR A 64 -0.13 -4.54 0.69
C THR A 64 0.27 -3.10 0.33
N LEU A 65 1.16 -2.91 -0.64
CA LEU A 65 1.61 -1.58 -1.07
C LEU A 65 0.48 -0.76 -1.71
N GLU A 66 -0.33 -1.35 -2.59
CA GLU A 66 -1.49 -0.64 -3.18
C GLU A 66 -2.45 -0.16 -2.10
N ALA A 67 -2.75 -1.02 -1.12
CA ALA A 67 -3.62 -0.67 -0.02
C ALA A 67 -3.04 0.41 0.89
N LEU A 68 -1.72 0.40 1.13
CA LEU A 68 -1.03 1.44 1.90
C LEU A 68 -1.00 2.77 1.15
N CYS A 69 -0.70 2.77 -0.14
CA CYS A 69 -0.77 3.96 -1.00
C CYS A 69 -2.18 4.55 -1.00
N GLU A 70 -3.20 3.72 -1.18
CA GLU A 70 -4.60 4.15 -1.16
C GLU A 70 -5.01 4.73 0.20
N ALA A 71 -4.62 4.07 1.29
CA ALA A 71 -4.88 4.59 2.63
C ALA A 71 -4.16 5.92 2.89
N PHE A 72 -2.93 6.09 2.37
CA PHE A 72 -2.21 7.36 2.45
C PHE A 72 -2.93 8.47 1.65
N GLU A 73 -3.28 8.22 0.40
CA GLU A 73 -4.01 9.18 -0.45
C GLU A 73 -5.36 9.58 0.15
N GLU A 74 -6.08 8.63 0.74
CA GLU A 74 -7.37 8.87 1.40
C GLU A 74 -7.23 9.38 2.85
N LYS A 75 -6.00 9.62 3.35
CA LYS A 75 -5.70 10.06 4.72
C LYS A 75 -6.32 9.17 5.81
N LYS A 76 -6.33 7.86 5.57
CA LYS A 76 -6.85 6.83 6.48
C LYS A 76 -5.75 6.27 7.38
N ASN A 77 -6.16 5.62 8.47
CA ASN A 77 -5.24 4.81 9.25
C ASN A 77 -4.78 3.60 8.43
N LEU A 78 -3.46 3.51 8.19
CA LEU A 78 -2.85 2.49 7.34
C LEU A 78 -3.13 1.06 7.81
N GLU A 79 -2.96 0.80 9.11
CA GLU A 79 -3.10 -0.55 9.69
C GLU A 79 -4.55 -1.01 9.73
N GLU A 80 -5.45 -0.11 10.11
CA GLU A 80 -6.89 -0.37 10.12
C GLU A 80 -7.40 -0.66 8.70
N PHE A 81 -6.94 0.12 7.72
CA PHE A 81 -7.33 -0.08 6.33
C PHE A 81 -6.88 -1.44 5.80
N ILE A 82 -5.64 -1.85 6.07
CA ILE A 82 -5.14 -3.18 5.67
C ILE A 82 -5.96 -4.32 6.29
N ARG A 83 -6.31 -4.22 7.58
CA ARG A 83 -7.13 -5.22 8.27
C ARG A 83 -8.56 -5.29 7.73
N SER A 84 -9.05 -4.24 7.07
CA SER A 84 -10.38 -4.22 6.46
C SER A 84 -10.47 -5.02 5.14
N ILE A 85 -9.32 -5.38 4.54
CA ILE A 85 -9.28 -6.06 3.24
C ILE A 85 -9.66 -7.53 3.39
N LYS A 86 -10.77 -7.93 2.76
CA LYS A 86 -11.21 -9.32 2.79
C LYS A 86 -10.28 -10.21 1.98
N GLY A 87 -9.88 -11.32 2.59
CA GLY A 87 -9.01 -12.32 1.97
C GLY A 87 -7.51 -11.99 2.04
N LEU A 88 -7.13 -10.93 2.75
CA LEU A 88 -5.73 -10.64 3.05
C LEU A 88 -5.39 -11.09 4.48
N THR A 89 -4.50 -12.07 4.59
CA THR A 89 -4.00 -12.53 5.90
C THR A 89 -2.77 -11.71 6.29
N ILE A 90 -2.77 -11.17 7.51
CA ILE A 90 -1.60 -10.48 8.07
C ILE A 90 -0.57 -11.51 8.50
N ASN A 91 0.45 -11.71 7.67
CA ASN A 91 1.60 -12.55 7.97
C ASN A 91 2.88 -11.70 8.05
N ASP A 92 4.02 -12.32 8.31
CA ASP A 92 5.30 -11.62 8.50
C ASP A 92 5.69 -10.74 7.31
N ILE A 93 5.37 -11.14 6.07
CA ILE A 93 5.67 -10.35 4.87
C ILE A 93 4.83 -9.07 4.87
N VAL A 94 3.53 -9.21 5.16
CA VAL A 94 2.60 -8.07 5.25
C VAL A 94 3.04 -7.13 6.38
N SER A 95 3.30 -7.67 7.57
CA SER A 95 3.73 -6.89 8.73
C SER A 95 5.02 -6.12 8.47
N LYS A 96 6.03 -6.76 7.87
CA LYS A 96 7.28 -6.10 7.45
C LYS A 96 7.01 -5.01 6.43
N THR A 97 6.21 -5.30 5.40
CA THR A 97 5.90 -4.31 4.35
C THR A 97 5.22 -3.06 4.95
N ILE A 98 4.25 -3.25 5.85
CA ILE A 98 3.58 -2.13 6.55
C ILE A 98 4.58 -1.34 7.37
N LYS A 99 5.41 -2.02 8.16
CA LYS A 99 6.38 -1.37 9.04
C LYS A 99 7.36 -0.49 8.24
N GLU A 100 8.02 -1.08 7.25
CA GLU A 100 9.04 -0.39 6.44
C GLU A 100 8.42 0.76 5.63
N PHE A 101 7.21 0.56 5.08
CA PHE A 101 6.47 1.64 4.42
C PHE A 101 6.21 2.80 5.38
N ARG A 102 5.71 2.51 6.58
CA ARG A 102 5.43 3.52 7.60
C ARG A 102 6.70 4.29 7.96
N GLU A 103 7.78 3.59 8.28
CA GLU A 103 9.05 4.23 8.68
C GLU A 103 9.55 5.21 7.61
N ILE A 104 9.59 4.80 6.35
CA ILE A 104 9.99 5.68 5.23
C ILE A 104 9.06 6.89 5.13
N VAL A 105 7.75 6.69 5.20
CA VAL A 105 6.78 7.78 5.05
C VAL A 105 6.87 8.75 6.22
N TYR A 106 6.96 8.27 7.46
CA TYR A 106 7.08 9.13 8.65
C TYR A 106 8.38 9.94 8.64
N GLU A 107 9.53 9.29 8.39
CA GLU A 107 10.84 9.96 8.35
C GLU A 107 10.88 11.06 7.28
N LYS A 108 10.21 10.85 6.16
CA LYS A 108 10.15 11.83 5.07
C LYS A 108 9.05 12.87 5.27
N SER A 109 7.94 12.55 5.95
CA SER A 109 6.89 13.53 6.27
C SER A 109 7.39 14.66 7.17
N SER A 110 8.33 14.35 8.09
CA SER A 110 9.04 15.35 8.90
C SER A 110 9.96 16.28 8.11
N LEU A 111 10.27 15.98 6.84
CA LEU A 111 11.07 16.83 5.96
C LEU A 111 10.24 17.72 5.04
N TYR A 112 8.91 17.52 5.00
CA TYR A 112 7.98 18.25 4.13
C TYR A 112 6.84 18.95 4.90
N SER A 113 6.95 19.02 6.24
CA SER A 113 6.06 19.79 7.13
C SER A 113 6.66 21.15 7.47
#